data_AF-A0A931Z9C3-F1
#
_entry.id   AF-A0A931Z9C3-F1
#
_cell.length_a   1.000
_cell.length_b   1.000
_cell.length_c   1.000
_cell.angle_alpha   90.00
_cell.angle_beta   90.00
_cell.angle_gamma   90.00
#
_symmetry.space_group_name_H-M   'P 1'
#
loop_
_entity.id
_entity.type
_entity.pdbx_description
1 polymer ?
#
loop_
_entity_poly.entity_id
_entity_poly.type
_entity_poly.pdbx_seq_one_letter_code
_entity_poly.pdbx_strand_id
1 'polypeptide(L)'
;MAAFVPTKAVETRYDVRGYREAVNPSIRHEAHAVYRRTIVPANAADDTGTVPRTGYAPASHAPLSGDAELAAELATQKAITGELRAMQSSMAETERRMQAQYAQLVRQSAEAAKLREQLEAERGRLRSGVPPAASEPVVANATAATEAKW
;
A
#
# COMPACT_ATOMS: atom_id res chain seq x y z
N MET A 1 6.96 52.11 15.97
CA MET A 1 8.13 52.79 15.39
C MET A 1 9.36 52.04 15.89
N ALA A 2 10.05 51.27 15.03
CA ALA A 2 11.22 50.51 15.45
C ALA A 2 12.40 51.46 15.67
N ALA A 3 13.07 51.35 16.82
CA ALA A 3 14.23 52.18 17.15
C ALA A 3 15.35 51.92 16.13
N PHE A 4 15.91 52.98 15.55
CA PHE A 4 17.11 52.86 14.72
C PHE A 4 18.28 52.46 15.63
N VAL A 5 18.72 51.21 15.51
CA VAL A 5 19.91 50.73 16.22
C VAL A 5 21.12 51.02 15.33
N PRO A 6 22.08 51.86 15.75
CA PRO A 6 23.30 52.10 15.00
C PRO A 6 24.02 50.77 14.74
N THR A 7 24.55 50.60 13.53
CA THR A 7 25.27 49.38 13.13
C THR A 7 26.72 49.70 12.77
N LYS A 8 27.61 48.72 12.95
CA LYS A 8 29.00 48.74 12.49
C LYS A 8 29.27 47.54 11.60
N ALA A 9 30.22 47.66 10.70
CA ALA A 9 30.72 46.52 9.94
C ALA A 9 31.91 45.90 10.67
N VAL A 10 31.86 44.58 10.87
CA VAL A 10 32.95 43.79 11.43
C VAL A 10 33.47 42.86 10.35
N GLU A 11 34.78 42.76 10.21
CA GLU A 11 35.43 41.83 9.30
C GLU A 11 35.95 40.64 10.09
N THR A 12 35.46 39.45 9.78
CA THR A 12 35.88 38.21 10.43
C THR A 12 36.76 37.42 9.46
N ARG A 13 37.95 37.05 9.94
CA ARG A 13 38.89 36.18 9.23
C ARG A 13 38.55 34.72 9.50
N TYR A 14 38.42 33.92 8.45
CA TYR A 14 38.26 32.47 8.49
C TYR A 14 39.47 31.82 7.84
N ASP A 15 40.23 31.01 8.59
CA ASP A 15 41.33 30.25 8.02
C ASP A 15 40.80 28.95 7.40
N VAL A 16 40.93 28.83 6.08
CA VAL A 16 40.55 27.64 5.32
C VAL A 16 41.78 26.75 5.17
N ARG A 17 41.68 25.52 5.67
CA ARG A 17 42.76 24.52 5.49
C ARG A 17 42.87 24.13 4.02
N GLY A 18 44.08 23.86 3.56
CA GLY A 18 44.30 23.35 2.22
C GLY A 18 43.58 22.01 2.01
N TYR A 19 42.98 21.81 0.84
CA TYR A 19 42.21 20.62 0.51
C TYR A 19 42.38 20.25 -0.97
N ARG A 20 42.04 19.01 -1.32
CA ARG A 20 41.96 18.56 -2.72
C ARG A 20 40.52 18.59 -3.19
N GLU A 21 40.31 18.99 -4.44
CA GLU A 21 38.97 19.08 -5.01
C GLU A 21 38.35 17.68 -5.13
N ALA A 22 37.07 17.54 -4.77
CA ALA A 22 36.40 16.24 -4.73
C ALA A 22 36.16 15.65 -6.13
N VAL A 23 35.91 16.51 -7.12
CA VAL A 23 35.64 16.11 -8.52
C VAL A 23 36.95 15.85 -9.28
N ASN A 24 38.04 16.52 -8.91
CA ASN A 24 39.36 16.32 -9.49
C ASN A 24 40.48 16.36 -8.43
N PRO A 25 40.90 15.19 -7.90
CA PRO A 25 41.91 15.12 -6.84
C PRO A 25 43.31 15.61 -7.26
N SER A 26 43.58 15.82 -8.55
CA SER A 26 44.86 16.40 -9.01
C SER A 26 44.99 17.89 -8.67
N ILE A 27 43.86 18.59 -8.50
CA ILE A 27 43.81 20.00 -8.12
C ILE A 27 43.89 20.12 -6.60
N ARG A 28 44.84 20.92 -6.12
CA ARG A 28 45.06 21.21 -4.70
C ARG A 28 44.85 22.70 -4.44
N HIS A 29 44.00 23.01 -3.49
CA HIS A 29 43.82 24.36 -2.96
C HIS A 29 44.75 24.53 -1.75
N GLU A 30 45.61 25.53 -1.79
CA GLU A 30 46.46 25.87 -0.65
C GLU A 30 45.66 26.52 0.47
N ALA A 31 46.20 26.44 1.69
CA ALA A 31 45.59 27.09 2.85
C ALA A 31 45.56 28.61 2.63
N HIS A 32 44.40 29.21 2.85
CA HIS A 32 44.20 30.65 2.64
C HIS A 32 43.16 31.19 3.63
N ALA A 33 43.19 32.50 3.85
CA ALA A 33 42.22 33.17 4.69
C ALA A 33 41.09 33.77 3.84
N VAL A 34 39.86 33.62 4.29
CA VAL A 34 38.68 34.28 3.73
C VAL A 34 38.18 35.31 4.73
N TYR A 35 38.03 36.55 4.28
CA TYR A 35 37.51 37.63 5.10
C TYR A 35 36.03 37.85 4.76
N ARG A 36 35.18 37.79 5.78
CA ARG A 36 33.74 38.04 5.62
C ARG A 36 33.34 39.26 6.42
N ARG A 37 32.76 40.23 5.73
CA ARG A 37 32.20 41.43 6.33
C ARG A 37 30.75 41.17 6.77
N THR A 38 30.46 41.41 8.04
CA THR A 38 29.11 41.30 8.62
C THR A 38 28.71 42.63 9.25
N ILE A 39 27.43 42.99 9.15
CA ILE A 39 26.88 44.19 9.80
C ILE A 39 26.28 43.75 11.14
N VAL A 40 26.76 44.32 12.24
CA VAL A 40 26.32 44.01 13.60
C VAL A 40 25.88 45.30 14.33
N PRO A 41 25.05 45.21 15.38
CA PRO A 41 24.75 46.34 16.24
C PRO A 41 26.03 47.00 16.79
N ALA A 42 26.05 48.32 16.89
CA ALA A 42 27.23 49.07 17.33
C ALA A 42 27.70 48.70 18.75
N ASN A 43 26.80 48.20 19.60
CA ASN A 43 27.09 47.74 20.96
C ASN A 43 27.57 46.27 21.03
N ALA A 44 27.68 45.57 19.90
CA ALA A 44 28.25 44.22 19.88
C ALA A 44 29.74 44.28 20.27
N ALA A 45 30.14 43.44 21.22
CA ALA A 45 31.54 43.32 21.63
C ALA A 45 32.42 42.90 20.44
N ASP A 46 33.62 43.47 20.33
CA ASP A 46 34.58 43.18 19.25
C ASP A 46 35.33 41.85 19.45
N ASP A 47 35.04 41.14 20.54
CA ASP A 47 35.66 39.86 20.84
C ASP A 47 35.07 38.75 19.95
N THR A 48 35.81 38.40 18.90
CA THR A 48 35.46 37.35 17.94
C THR A 48 36.04 36.01 18.37
N GLY A 49 35.78 35.64 19.64
CA GLY A 49 36.09 34.31 20.14
C GLY A 49 35.29 33.23 19.42
N THR A 50 35.93 32.10 19.09
CA THR A 50 35.20 30.91 18.63
C THR A 50 34.47 30.31 19.83
N VAL A 51 33.15 30.53 19.92
CA VAL A 51 32.32 29.96 20.97
C VAL A 51 31.81 28.58 20.53
N PRO A 52 31.80 27.56 21.42
CA PRO A 52 31.19 26.28 21.12
C PRO A 52 29.73 26.42 20.69
N ARG A 53 29.31 25.64 19.70
CA ARG A 53 27.94 25.64 19.18
C ARG A 53 26.88 25.33 20.25
N THR A 54 27.29 24.70 21.35
CA THR A 54 26.46 24.38 22.52
C THR A 54 26.27 25.56 23.49
N GLY A 55 27.02 26.66 23.32
CA GLY A 55 26.96 27.83 24.18
C GLY A 55 25.74 28.73 23.96
N TYR A 56 24.97 28.48 22.90
CA TYR A 56 23.72 29.17 22.61
C TYR A 56 22.59 28.14 22.52
N ALA A 57 21.48 28.41 23.21
CA ALA A 57 20.25 27.66 22.99
C ALA A 57 19.85 27.83 21.50
N PRO A 58 19.55 26.74 20.77
CA PRO A 58 19.07 26.86 19.41
C PRO A 58 17.85 27.78 19.41
N ALA A 59 17.83 28.76 18.51
CA ALA A 59 16.70 29.65 18.34
C ALA A 59 15.47 28.80 17.97
N SER A 60 14.65 28.50 18.98
CA SER A 60 13.35 27.83 18.88
C SER A 60 13.29 26.63 17.93
N HIS A 61 13.42 25.40 18.45
CA HIS A 61 12.73 24.28 17.81
C HIS A 61 11.29 24.27 18.34
N ALA A 62 10.41 25.09 17.74
CA ALA A 62 9.03 24.64 17.63
C ALA A 62 9.06 23.44 16.66
N PRO A 63 8.56 22.25 17.05
CA PRO A 63 8.42 21.15 16.09
C PRO A 63 7.61 21.63 14.89
N LEU A 64 8.03 21.25 13.67
CA LEU A 64 7.29 21.52 12.45
C LEU A 64 5.88 20.95 12.57
N SER A 65 4.90 21.65 11.99
CA SER A 65 3.46 21.35 11.97
C SER A 65 3.04 20.02 11.31
N GLY A 66 3.96 19.06 11.15
CA GLY A 66 3.79 17.81 10.39
C GLY A 66 2.95 16.74 11.08
N ASP A 67 2.53 16.93 12.33
CA ASP A 67 1.75 15.92 13.07
C ASP A 67 0.35 15.73 12.46
N ALA A 68 -0.27 16.80 11.96
CA ALA A 68 -1.60 16.73 11.33
C ALA A 68 -1.55 16.06 9.94
N GLU A 69 -0.53 16.39 9.14
CA GLU A 69 -0.30 15.77 7.83
C GLU A 69 0.04 14.29 7.97
N LEU A 70 0.90 13.93 8.93
CA LEU A 70 1.22 12.54 9.24
C LEU A 70 0.00 11.75 9.72
N ALA A 71 -0.85 12.35 10.56
CA ALA A 71 -2.08 11.71 11.01
C ALA A 71 -3.07 11.47 9.86
N ALA A 72 -3.20 12.44 8.93
CA ALA A 72 -4.03 12.30 7.75
C ALA A 72 -3.51 11.20 6.81
N GLU A 73 -2.20 11.14 6.58
CA GLU A 73 -1.58 10.11 5.77
C GLU A 73 -1.77 8.71 6.37
N LEU A 74 -1.57 8.56 7.69
CA LEU A 74 -1.83 7.29 8.39
C LEU A 74 -3.31 6.87 8.33
N ALA A 75 -4.24 7.83 8.36
CA ALA A 75 -5.66 7.53 8.19
C ALA A 75 -5.96 7.03 6.78
N THR A 76 -5.40 7.68 5.75
CA THR A 76 -5.51 7.27 4.35
C THR A 76 -4.95 5.86 4.14
N GLN A 77 -3.75 5.57 4.66
CA GLN A 77 -3.14 4.24 4.54
C GLN A 77 -3.97 3.14 5.20
N LYS A 78 -4.58 3.43 6.37
CA LYS A 78 -5.49 2.50 7.03
C LYS A 78 -6.74 2.24 6.20
N ALA A 79 -7.31 3.27 5.57
CA ALA A 79 -8.46 3.14 4.68
C ALA A 79 -8.14 2.26 3.46
N ILE A 80 -7.04 2.56 2.75
CA ILE A 80 -6.57 1.76 1.61
C ILE A 80 -6.36 0.29 2.01
N THR A 81 -5.74 0.06 3.17
CA THR A 81 -5.51 -1.30 3.66
C THR A 81 -6.83 -2.02 3.97
N GLY A 82 -7.83 -1.30 4.49
CA GLY A 82 -9.18 -1.82 4.70
C GLY A 82 -9.85 -2.24 3.40
N GLU A 83 -9.80 -1.39 2.38
CA GLU A 83 -10.35 -1.65 1.05
C GLU A 83 -9.68 -2.86 0.37
N LEU A 84 -8.36 -2.98 0.47
CA LEU A 84 -7.63 -4.13 -0.07
C LEU A 84 -8.06 -5.45 0.57
N ARG A 85 -8.27 -5.48 1.90
CA ARG A 85 -8.79 -6.69 2.57
C ARG A 85 -10.23 -7.01 2.17
N ALA A 86 -11.07 -5.99 1.98
CA ALA A 86 -12.44 -6.18 1.52
C ALA A 86 -12.47 -6.76 0.09
N MET A 87 -11.62 -6.24 -0.80
CA MET A 87 -11.46 -6.73 -2.16
C MET A 87 -10.98 -8.19 -2.19
N GLN A 88 -9.96 -8.54 -1.38
CA GLN A 88 -9.48 -9.91 -1.24
C GLN A 88 -10.59 -10.87 -0.78
N SER A 89 -11.42 -10.43 0.17
CA SER A 89 -12.54 -11.23 0.67
C SER A 89 -13.60 -11.45 -0.43
N SER A 90 -13.93 -10.41 -1.20
CA SER A 90 -14.85 -10.48 -2.34
C SER A 90 -14.33 -11.39 -3.47
N MET A 91 -13.03 -11.33 -3.78
CA MET A 91 -12.41 -12.21 -4.77
C MET A 91 -12.48 -13.67 -4.33
N ALA A 92 -12.15 -13.97 -3.07
CA ALA A 92 -12.24 -15.32 -2.53
C ALA A 92 -13.67 -15.87 -2.56
N GLU A 93 -14.67 -15.02 -2.29
CA GLU A 93 -16.08 -15.43 -2.41
C GLU A 93 -16.48 -15.70 -3.85
N THR A 94 -16.09 -14.83 -4.78
CA THR A 94 -16.33 -15.01 -6.22
C THR A 94 -15.71 -16.30 -6.73
N GLU A 95 -14.47 -16.59 -6.33
CA GLU A 95 -13.78 -17.82 -6.70
C GLU A 95 -14.51 -19.08 -6.19
N ARG A 96 -14.96 -19.07 -4.93
CA ARG A 96 -15.77 -20.18 -4.38
C ARG A 96 -17.07 -20.39 -5.15
N ARG A 97 -17.77 -19.30 -5.50
CA ARG A 97 -19.01 -19.37 -6.30
C ARG A 97 -18.74 -19.95 -7.68
N MET A 98 -17.67 -19.52 -8.34
CA MET A 98 -17.24 -20.05 -9.64
C MET A 98 -16.91 -21.54 -9.56
N GLN A 99 -16.13 -21.97 -8.56
CA GLN A 99 -15.81 -23.38 -8.34
C GLN A 99 -17.08 -24.23 -8.12
N ALA A 100 -18.05 -23.73 -7.36
CA ALA A 100 -19.33 -24.40 -7.16
C ALA A 100 -20.12 -24.54 -8.46
N GLN A 101 -20.16 -23.50 -9.30
CA GLN A 101 -20.80 -23.55 -10.62
C GLN A 101 -20.11 -24.54 -11.55
N TYR A 102 -18.77 -24.56 -11.59
CA TYR A 102 -18.03 -25.56 -12.36
C TYR A 102 -18.34 -26.98 -11.91
N ALA A 103 -18.40 -27.23 -10.59
CA ALA A 103 -18.76 -28.55 -10.07
C ALA A 103 -20.19 -28.96 -10.46
N GLN A 104 -21.14 -28.03 -10.50
CA GLN A 104 -22.48 -28.29 -11.01
C GLN A 104 -22.48 -28.64 -12.49
N LEU A 105 -21.76 -27.88 -13.32
CA LEU A 105 -21.68 -28.13 -14.76
C LEU A 105 -21.03 -29.49 -15.07
N VAL A 106 -19.99 -29.86 -14.32
CA VAL A 106 -19.38 -31.20 -14.43
C VAL A 106 -20.39 -32.29 -14.11
N ARG A 107 -21.16 -32.18 -13.02
CA ARG A 107 -22.22 -33.14 -12.68
C ARG A 107 -23.29 -33.24 -13.77
N GLN A 108 -23.77 -32.10 -14.27
CA GLN A 108 -24.75 -32.07 -15.35
C GLN A 108 -24.22 -32.72 -16.63
N SER A 109 -22.95 -32.49 -16.97
CA SER A 109 -22.33 -33.12 -18.14
C SER A 109 -22.23 -34.65 -17.99
N ALA A 110 -21.94 -35.15 -16.79
CA ALA A 110 -21.91 -36.58 -16.51
C ALA A 110 -23.32 -37.21 -16.57
N GLU A 111 -24.34 -36.52 -16.07
CA GLU A 111 -25.74 -36.98 -16.19
C GLU A 111 -26.20 -37.00 -17.65
N ALA A 112 -25.87 -35.96 -18.43
CA ALA A 112 -26.19 -35.92 -19.85
C ALA A 112 -25.51 -37.05 -20.64
N ALA A 113 -24.26 -37.37 -20.32
CA ALA A 113 -23.55 -38.51 -20.91
C ALA A 113 -24.25 -39.84 -20.60
N LYS A 114 -24.66 -40.06 -19.34
CA LYS A 114 -25.43 -41.26 -18.95
C LYS A 114 -26.76 -41.36 -19.69
N LEU A 115 -27.50 -40.27 -19.79
CA LEU A 115 -28.78 -40.24 -20.53
C LEU A 115 -28.56 -40.57 -22.01
N ARG A 116 -27.47 -40.07 -22.60
CA ARG A 116 -27.12 -40.37 -23.99
C ARG A 116 -26.80 -41.85 -24.19
N GLU A 117 -25.99 -42.45 -23.31
CA GLU A 117 -25.69 -43.89 -23.35
C GLU A 117 -26.97 -44.74 -23.23
N GLN A 118 -27.89 -44.37 -22.31
CA GLN A 118 -29.17 -45.05 -22.15
C GLN A 118 -30.03 -44.96 -23.42
N LEU A 119 -30.13 -43.76 -24.03
CA LEU A 119 -30.85 -43.57 -25.28
C LEU A 119 -30.24 -44.36 -26.44
N GLU A 120 -28.91 -44.44 -26.52
CA GLU A 120 -28.22 -45.24 -27.53
C GLU A 120 -28.47 -46.75 -27.33
N ALA A 121 -28.46 -47.22 -26.08
CA ALA A 121 -28.79 -48.60 -25.74
C ALA A 121 -30.25 -48.97 -26.08
N GLU A 122 -31.21 -48.11 -25.73
CA GLU A 122 -32.63 -48.31 -26.06
C GLU A 122 -32.87 -48.27 -27.59
N ARG A 123 -32.20 -47.37 -28.31
CA ARG A 123 -32.23 -47.38 -29.79
C ARG A 123 -31.65 -48.67 -30.37
N GLY A 124 -30.60 -49.22 -29.76
CA GLY A 124 -30.04 -50.52 -30.12
C GLY A 124 -31.05 -51.67 -29.91
N ARG A 125 -31.71 -51.69 -28.74
CA ARG A 125 -32.77 -52.67 -28.43
C ARG A 125 -33.92 -52.64 -29.44
N LEU A 126 -34.45 -51.45 -29.73
CA LEU A 126 -35.52 -51.25 -30.71
C LEU A 126 -35.12 -51.71 -32.12
N ARG A 127 -33.85 -51.49 -32.52
CA ARG A 127 -33.34 -51.99 -33.81
C ARG A 127 -33.13 -53.51 -33.82
N SER A 128 -32.85 -54.13 -32.68
CA SER A 128 -32.63 -55.58 -32.57
C SER A 128 -33.93 -56.41 -32.52
N GLY A 129 -35.11 -55.77 -32.39
CA GLY A 129 -36.41 -56.44 -32.38
C GLY A 129 -36.73 -57.23 -31.10
N VAL A 130 -35.95 -57.04 -30.02
CA VAL A 130 -36.21 -57.69 -28.72
C VAL A 130 -37.36 -56.97 -28.00
N PRO A 131 -38.48 -57.64 -27.67
CA PRO A 131 -39.60 -56.99 -26.98
C PRO A 131 -39.22 -56.64 -25.52
N PRO A 132 -39.76 -55.54 -24.96
CA PRO A 132 -39.41 -55.12 -23.61
C PRO A 132 -39.94 -56.10 -22.56
N ALA A 133 -39.11 -56.39 -21.54
CA ALA A 133 -39.58 -57.01 -20.31
C ALA A 133 -40.50 -56.04 -19.57
N ALA A 134 -41.64 -56.52 -19.09
CA ALA A 134 -42.68 -55.71 -18.46
C ALA A 134 -42.14 -54.93 -17.25
N SER A 135 -42.26 -53.60 -17.29
CA SER A 135 -41.92 -52.72 -16.17
C SER A 135 -42.97 -52.86 -15.07
N GLU A 136 -42.54 -53.25 -13.86
CA GLU A 136 -43.41 -53.19 -12.67
C GLU A 136 -43.67 -51.72 -12.25
N PRO A 137 -44.88 -51.40 -11.76
CA PRO A 137 -45.24 -50.03 -11.41
C PRO A 137 -44.55 -49.58 -10.12
N VAL A 138 -43.83 -48.47 -10.19
CA VAL A 138 -43.32 -47.75 -9.01
C VAL A 138 -44.48 -47.14 -8.25
N VAL A 139 -44.73 -47.63 -7.04
CA VAL A 139 -45.68 -47.05 -6.09
C VAL A 139 -45.13 -45.71 -5.60
N ALA A 140 -45.77 -44.61 -5.99
CA ALA A 140 -45.49 -43.28 -5.47
C ALA A 140 -46.03 -43.17 -4.04
N ASN A 141 -45.15 -43.16 -3.04
CA ASN A 141 -45.53 -42.84 -1.68
C ASN A 141 -45.46 -41.31 -1.50
N ALA A 142 -46.59 -40.65 -1.68
CA ALA A 142 -46.79 -39.27 -1.28
C ALA A 142 -47.11 -39.23 0.22
N THR A 143 -46.16 -38.77 1.03
CA THR A 143 -46.46 -38.31 2.39
C THR A 143 -46.23 -36.80 2.46
N ALA A 144 -47.30 -36.12 2.83
CA ALA A 144 -47.44 -34.69 2.89
C ALA A 144 -46.65 -34.04 4.03
N ALA A 145 -46.27 -32.79 3.77
CA ALA A 145 -46.23 -31.63 4.68
C ALA A 145 -45.83 -31.83 6.15
N THR A 146 -44.81 -31.09 6.57
CA THR A 146 -44.90 -30.29 7.79
C THR A 146 -43.97 -29.08 7.70
N GLU A 147 -44.57 -27.89 7.81
CA GLU A 147 -43.87 -26.65 8.13
C GLU A 147 -43.13 -26.79 9.46
N ALA A 148 -41.92 -26.24 9.55
CA ALA A 148 -41.30 -25.91 10.83
C ALA A 148 -40.56 -24.57 10.69
N LYS A 149 -41.23 -23.54 11.19
CA LYS A 149 -40.74 -22.19 11.41
C LYS A 149 -39.99 -22.16 12.74
N TRP A 150 -38.68 -21.88 12.73
CA TRP A 150 -37.93 -21.21 13.80
C TRP A 150 -36.76 -20.46 13.17
#